data_AF-A0A843EQS0-F1
#
_entry.id   AF-A0A843EQS0-F1
#
_cell.length_a   1.000
_cell.length_b   1.000
_cell.length_c   1.000
_cell.angle_alpha   90.00
_cell.angle_beta   90.00
_cell.angle_gamma   90.00
#
_symmetry.space_group_name_H-M   'P 1'
#
loop_
_entity.id
_entity.type
_entity.pdbx_description
1 polymer ?
#
loop_
_entity_poly.entity_id
_entity_poly.type
_entity_poly.pdbx_seq_one_letter_code
_entity_poly.pdbx_strand_id
1 'polypeptide(L)' 'MSKINIIEGGICAVDGVRAAGSREGKYGLAVIESKDSAASAVFTSNKVVAAPIIHTKEMIKGGKISLVVV' A
#
# COMPACT_ATOMS: atom_id res chain seq x y z
N MET A 1 -4.30 0.08 -26.09
CA MET A 1 -3.97 0.87 -24.89
C MET A 1 -5.25 1.00 -24.07
N SER A 2 -5.25 0.52 -22.84
CA SER A 2 -6.36 0.74 -21.92
C SER A 2 -6.54 2.25 -21.65
N LYS A 3 -7.79 2.68 -21.50
CA LYS A 3 -8.15 4.08 -21.23
C LYS A 3 -7.77 4.41 -19.78
N ILE A 4 -6.94 5.43 -19.58
CA ILE A 4 -6.59 5.94 -18.24
C ILE A 4 -7.67 6.96 -17.86
N ASN A 5 -8.33 6.74 -16.72
CA ASN A 5 -9.29 7.69 -16.15
C ASN A 5 -8.60 8.47 -15.04
N ILE A 6 -8.58 9.79 -15.15
CA ILE A 6 -8.15 10.67 -14.06
C ILE A 6 -9.36 10.89 -13.15
N ILE A 7 -9.19 10.62 -11.87
CA ILE A 7 -10.17 10.86 -10.82
C ILE A 7 -9.62 11.93 -9.86
N GLU A 8 -10.47 12.86 -9.44
CA GLU A 8 -10.10 13.83 -8.41
C GLU A 8 -10.18 13.19 -7.02
N GLY A 9 -9.18 13.44 -6.17
CA GLY A 9 -9.13 12.95 -4.79
C GLY A 9 -7.85 12.17 -4.45
N GLY A 10 -7.83 11.59 -3.25
CA GLY A 10 -6.76 10.69 -2.77
C GLY A 10 -7.05 9.22 -3.05
N ILE A 11 -6.37 8.32 -2.34
CA ILE A 11 -6.50 6.87 -2.54
C ILE A 11 -7.95 6.36 -2.34
N CYS A 12 -8.73 7.00 -1.46
CA CYS A 12 -10.14 6.65 -1.22
C CYS A 12 -11.10 7.09 -2.33
N ALA A 13 -10.64 7.79 -3.37
CA ALA A 13 -11.45 8.07 -4.55
C ALA A 13 -11.64 6.81 -5.44
N VAL A 14 -10.81 5.79 -5.25
CA VAL A 14 -10.94 4.49 -5.90
C VAL A 14 -12.01 3.67 -5.17
N ASP A 15 -13.00 3.20 -5.93
CA ASP A 15 -14.09 2.40 -5.35
C ASP A 15 -13.57 1.13 -4.66
N GLY A 16 -14.14 0.81 -3.50
CA GLY A 16 -13.71 -0.31 -2.66
C GLY A 16 -12.46 -0.09 -1.80
N VAL A 17 -11.76 1.05 -1.95
CA VAL A 17 -10.57 1.37 -1.13
C VAL A 17 -10.94 2.21 0.09
N ARG A 18 -10.46 1.80 1.26
CA ARG A 18 -10.61 2.54 2.53
C ARG A 18 -9.25 2.90 3.08
N ALA A 19 -9.14 4.05 3.71
CA ALA A 19 -7.94 4.43 4.44
C ALA A 19 -8.29 5.19 5.73
N ALA A 20 -7.45 5.02 6.75
CA ALA A 20 -7.52 5.75 8.00
C ALA A 20 -6.12 5.96 8.56
N GLY A 21 -5.95 6.94 9.42
CA GLY A 21 -4.70 7.17 10.11
C GLY A 21 -4.92 7.83 11.47
N SER A 22 -3.99 7.60 12.37
CA SER A 22 -3.93 8.25 13.68
C SER A 22 -2.51 8.70 13.95
N ARG A 23 -2.37 9.79 14.72
CA ARG A 23 -1.06 10.36 15.04
C ARG A 23 -1.04 10.88 16.46
N GLU A 24 -0.05 10.43 17.22
CA GLU A 24 0.30 10.98 18.53
C GLU A 24 1.70 11.60 18.47
N GLY A 25 1.77 12.94 18.45
CA GLY A 25 3.05 13.66 18.35
C GLY A 25 3.82 13.33 17.06
N LYS A 26 4.92 12.58 17.17
CA LYS A 26 5.74 12.12 16.02
C LYS A 26 5.42 10.69 15.57
N TYR A 27 4.54 9.99 16.28
CA TYR A 27 4.18 8.61 16.02
C TYR A 27 2.90 8.59 15.19
N GLY A 28 3.05 8.38 13.88
CA GLY A 28 1.94 8.19 12.96
C GLY A 28 1.72 6.71 12.67
N LEU A 29 0.47 6.35 12.42
CA LEU A 29 0.06 5.07 11.86
C LEU A 29 -0.99 5.33 10.78
N ALA A 30 -0.83 4.70 9.63
CA ALA A 30 -1.80 4.71 8.55
C ALA A 30 -2.13 3.28 8.10
N VAL A 31 -3.38 3.09 7.67
CA VAL A 31 -3.85 1.85 7.07
C VAL A 31 -4.57 2.16 5.76
N ILE A 32 -4.34 1.32 4.75
CA ILE A 32 -5.06 1.33 3.46
C ILE A 32 -5.59 -0.08 3.24
N GLU A 33 -6.92 -0.25 3.26
CA GLU A 33 -7.62 -1.51 3.07
C GLU A 33 -8.23 -1.58 1.66
N SER A 34 -7.98 -2.69 0.97
CA SER A 34 -8.71 -3.08 -0.24
C SER A 34 -8.62 -4.59 -0.37
N LYS A 35 -9.72 -5.31 -0.16
CA LYS A 35 -9.72 -6.78 -0.05
C LYS A 35 -9.31 -7.46 -1.36
N ASP A 36 -8.55 -8.56 -1.25
CA ASP A 36 -8.14 -9.45 -2.36
C ASP A 36 -7.62 -8.72 -3.63
N SER A 37 -6.94 -7.60 -3.44
CA SER A 37 -6.58 -6.70 -4.53
C SER A 37 -5.30 -7.12 -5.22
N ALA A 38 -5.31 -7.08 -6.56
CA ALA A 38 -4.11 -7.30 -7.36
C ALA A 38 -3.07 -6.23 -7.04
N ALA A 39 -1.83 -6.67 -6.82
CA ALA A 39 -0.78 -5.80 -6.31
C ALA A 39 0.53 -6.03 -7.05
N SER A 40 1.30 -4.96 -7.18
CA SER A 40 2.66 -4.97 -7.67
C SER A 40 3.46 -3.95 -6.85
N ALA A 41 4.71 -4.28 -6.53
CA ALA A 41 5.57 -3.42 -5.75
C ALA A 41 7.01 -3.46 -6.26
N VAL A 42 7.68 -2.33 -6.08
CA VAL A 42 9.14 -2.22 -6.21
C VAL A 42 9.71 -1.80 -4.87
N PHE A 43 10.93 -2.23 -4.59
CA PHE A 43 11.59 -1.99 -3.31
C PHE A 43 12.96 -1.38 -3.55
N THR A 44 13.51 -0.72 -2.53
CA THR A 44 14.86 -0.16 -2.59
C THR A 44 15.90 -1.23 -2.95
N SER A 45 16.91 -0.82 -3.72
CA SER A 45 18.08 -1.64 -4.10
C SER A 45 19.25 -1.49 -3.12
N ASN A 46 19.10 -0.69 -2.05
CA ASN A 46 20.13 -0.55 -1.03
C ASN A 46 20.43 -1.90 -0.35
N LYS A 47 21.70 -2.14 -0.01
CA LYS A 47 22.15 -3.34 0.72
C LYS A 47 21.66 -3.36 2.16
N VAL A 48 21.49 -2.18 2.78
CA VAL A 48 20.90 -2.05 4.12
C VAL A 48 19.40 -1.85 3.97
N VAL A 49 18.61 -2.80 4.46
CA VAL A 49 17.15 -2.81 4.33
C VAL A 49 16.47 -2.99 5.68
N ALA A 50 15.34 -2.29 5.87
CA ALA A 50 14.53 -2.44 7.06
C ALA A 50 13.69 -3.72 7.01
N ALA A 51 13.38 -4.30 8.17
CA ALA A 51 12.57 -5.50 8.29
C ALA A 51 11.22 -5.45 7.51
N PRO A 52 10.47 -4.33 7.46
CA PRO A 52 9.22 -4.26 6.70
C PRO A 52 9.38 -4.53 5.21
N ILE A 53 10.53 -4.18 4.62
CA ILE A 53 10.81 -4.43 3.21
C ILE A 53 10.96 -5.94 2.95
N ILE A 54 11.67 -6.63 3.84
CA ILE A 54 11.85 -8.09 3.74
C ILE A 54 10.48 -8.79 3.87
N HIS A 55 9.70 -8.39 4.87
CA HIS A 55 8.37 -8.95 5.10
C HIS A 55 7.41 -8.71 3.92
N THR A 56 7.34 -7.48 3.43
CA THR A 56 6.43 -7.11 2.33
C THR A 56 6.82 -7.80 1.01
N LYS A 57 8.12 -7.99 0.75
CA LYS A 57 8.61 -8.76 -0.41
C LYS A 57 8.07 -10.18 -0.42
N GLU A 58 8.05 -10.86 0.73
CA GLU A 58 7.52 -12.22 0.83
C GLU A 58 5.99 -12.24 0.67
N MET A 59 5.28 -11.32 1.33
CA MET A 59 3.81 -11.26 1.28
C MET A 59 3.27 -11.01 -0.13
N ILE A 60 3.95 -10.18 -0.94
CA ILE A 60 3.45 -9.80 -2.27
C ILE A 60 3.79 -10.81 -3.37
N LYS A 61 4.52 -11.90 -3.09
CA LYS A 61 4.85 -12.93 -4.10
C LYS A 61 3.61 -13.54 -4.76
N GLY A 62 2.49 -13.60 -4.03
CA GLY A 62 1.20 -14.07 -4.56
C GLY A 62 0.47 -13.05 -5.44
N GLY A 63 1.02 -11.84 -5.64
CA GLY A 63 0.44 -10.78 -6.46
C GLY A 63 -0.86 -10.20 -5.90
N LYS A 64 -1.18 -10.47 -4.63
CA LYS A 64 -2.37 -9.97 -3.96
C LYS A 64 -2.07 -9.45 -2.57
N ILE A 65 -2.75 -8.37 -2.17
CA ILE A 65 -2.72 -7.84 -0.82
C ILE A 65 -4.13 -7.42 -0.40
N SER A 66 -4.37 -7.29 0.90
CA SER A 66 -5.64 -6.75 1.43
C SER A 66 -5.48 -5.48 2.27
N LEU A 67 -4.27 -5.24 2.77
CA LEU A 67 -3.99 -4.18 3.72
C LEU A 67 -2.54 -3.72 3.55
N VAL A 68 -2.34 -2.40 3.56
CA VAL A 68 -1.03 -1.76 3.71
C VAL A 68 -1.03 -1.00 5.03
N VAL A 69 0.02 -1.20 5.83
CA VAL A 69 0.23 -0.51 7.11
C VAL A 69 1.53 0.27 7.04
N VAL A 70 1.49 1.56 7.40
CA VAL A 70 2.62 2.50 7.32
C VAL A 70 2.75 3.30 8.60
#